data_AF-A0A1B8HFB9-F1
#
_entry.id   AF-A0A1B8HFB9-F1
#
_cell.length_a   1.000
_cell.length_b   1.000
_cell.length_c   1.000
_cell.angle_alpha   90.00
_cell.angle_beta   90.00
_cell.angle_gamma   90.00
#
_symmetry.space_group_name_H-M   'P 1'
#
loop_
_entity.id
_entity.type
_entity.pdbx_description
1 polymer ?
#
loop_
_entity_poly.entity_id
_entity_poly.type
_entity_poly.pdbx_seq_one_letter_code
_entity_poly.pdbx_strand_id
1 'polypeptide(L)'
;MNIDALRYLVNDEPEIIEGEARSCNLSEEVTSGIARQVADQGVDSLSPNQRYYFDRAIRPLIENLHCTGFHTEGLGECNAPLPNEQLHDYYANDETLCVNCCQTRDQYRYRMSKNE
;
A
#
# COMPACT_ATOMS: atom_id res chain seq x y z
N MET A 1 0.68 -0.34 -12.57
CA MET A 1 1.33 -1.27 -11.63
C MET A 1 2.78 -0.87 -11.37
N ASN A 2 3.17 -0.77 -10.09
CA ASN A 2 4.53 -0.49 -9.65
C ASN A 2 5.23 -1.77 -9.17
N ILE A 3 6.13 -2.32 -10.00
CA ILE A 3 6.85 -3.57 -9.69
C ILE A 3 7.93 -3.36 -8.61
N ASP A 4 8.51 -2.17 -8.53
CA ASP A 4 9.53 -1.88 -7.52
C ASP A 4 8.90 -1.83 -6.12
N ALA A 5 7.68 -1.30 -6.01
CA ALA A 5 6.88 -1.40 -4.80
C ALA A 5 6.57 -2.87 -4.44
N LEU A 6 6.18 -3.70 -5.42
CA LEU A 6 5.95 -5.12 -5.16
C LEU A 6 7.20 -5.83 -4.63
N ARG A 7 8.36 -5.53 -5.21
CA ARG A 7 9.64 -6.11 -4.79
C ARG A 7 10.01 -5.71 -3.38
N TYR A 8 9.80 -4.44 -3.02
CA TYR A 8 9.99 -3.97 -1.64
C TYR A 8 9.07 -4.74 -0.68
N LEU A 9 7.77 -4.79 -0.98
CA LEU A 9 6.80 -5.53 -0.14
C LEU A 9 7.16 -7.01 0.03
N VAL A 10 7.67 -7.68 -1.01
CA VAL A 10 8.03 -9.12 -0.90
C VAL A 10 9.28 -9.36 -0.05
N ASN A 11 10.22 -8.41 0.00
CA ASN A 11 11.53 -8.58 0.61
C ASN A 11 11.65 -7.95 1.99
N ASP A 12 11.08 -6.76 2.15
CA ASP A 12 11.28 -5.89 3.31
C ASP A 12 10.03 -5.84 4.19
N GLU A 13 8.82 -5.87 3.61
CA GLU A 13 7.54 -5.72 4.33
C GLU A 13 6.48 -6.79 3.94
N PRO A 14 6.79 -8.11 4.00
CA PRO A 14 5.88 -9.17 3.56
C PRO A 14 4.56 -9.21 4.34
N GLU A 15 4.55 -8.73 5.58
CA GLU A 15 3.39 -8.66 6.46
C GLU A 15 2.23 -7.81 5.88
N ILE A 16 2.54 -6.84 5.00
CA ILE A 16 1.53 -6.02 4.34
C ILE A 16 0.74 -6.89 3.35
N ILE A 17 1.43 -7.75 2.59
CA ILE A 17 0.80 -8.70 1.66
C ILE A 17 -0.02 -9.74 2.43
N GLU A 18 0.51 -10.25 3.54
CA GLU A 18 -0.20 -11.21 4.40
C GLU A 18 -1.45 -10.58 5.05
N GLY A 19 -1.33 -9.33 5.51
CA GLY A 19 -2.44 -8.55 6.05
C GLY A 19 -3.56 -8.37 5.03
N GLU A 20 -3.20 -8.06 3.80
CA GLU A 20 -4.18 -7.89 2.72
C GLU A 20 -4.78 -9.22 2.25
N ALA A 21 -4.01 -10.31 2.28
CA ALA A 21 -4.54 -11.64 2.06
C ALA A 21 -5.62 -11.99 3.10
N ARG A 22 -5.36 -11.72 4.39
CA ARG A 22 -6.35 -11.91 5.47
C ARG A 22 -7.59 -11.06 5.27
N SER A 23 -7.44 -9.77 4.96
CA SER A 23 -8.57 -8.86 4.74
C SER A 23 -9.48 -9.34 3.59
N CYS A 24 -8.88 -9.97 2.58
CA CYS A 24 -9.57 -10.53 1.42
C CYS A 24 -10.13 -11.95 1.62
N ASN A 25 -9.94 -12.56 2.79
CA ASN A 25 -10.21 -13.97 3.08
C ASN A 25 -9.48 -14.94 2.13
N LEU A 26 -8.21 -14.67 1.85
CA LEU A 26 -7.32 -15.49 1.04
C LEU A 26 -6.21 -16.12 1.89
N SER A 27 -5.57 -17.17 1.38
CA SER A 27 -4.40 -17.77 2.03
C SER A 27 -3.20 -16.84 1.92
N GLU A 28 -2.62 -16.50 3.08
CA GLU A 28 -1.39 -15.70 3.19
C GLU A 28 -0.24 -16.34 2.41
N GLU A 29 0.05 -17.63 2.67
CA GLU A 29 1.12 -18.37 2.02
C GLU A 29 0.98 -18.37 0.48
N VAL A 30 -0.22 -18.64 -0.03
CA VAL A 30 -0.49 -18.65 -1.47
C VAL A 30 -0.32 -17.25 -2.05
N THR A 31 -0.82 -16.22 -1.36
CA THR A 31 -0.75 -14.82 -1.82
C THR A 31 0.70 -14.34 -1.85
N SER A 32 1.49 -14.58 -0.81
CA SER A 32 2.91 -14.23 -0.74
C SER A 32 3.73 -14.96 -1.81
N GLY A 33 3.43 -16.24 -2.08
CA GLY A 33 4.05 -16.99 -3.16
C GLY A 33 3.77 -16.38 -4.55
N ILE A 34 2.52 -15.98 -4.78
CA ILE A 34 2.12 -15.31 -6.03
C ILE A 34 2.78 -13.93 -6.15
N ALA A 35 2.84 -13.15 -5.07
CA ALA A 35 3.51 -11.85 -5.06
C ALA A 35 4.98 -11.96 -5.47
N ARG A 36 5.70 -12.96 -4.93
CA ARG A 36 7.08 -13.25 -5.32
C ARG A 36 7.20 -13.68 -6.78
N GLN A 37 6.31 -14.56 -7.24
CA GLN A 37 6.28 -14.96 -8.65
C GLN A 37 6.11 -13.75 -9.59
N VAL A 38 5.21 -12.82 -9.25
CA VAL A 38 4.98 -11.61 -10.06
C VAL A 38 6.16 -10.64 -10.00
N ALA A 39 6.79 -10.45 -8.83
CA ALA A 39 7.97 -9.61 -8.68
C ALA A 39 9.16 -10.06 -9.56
N ASP A 40 9.28 -11.38 -9.75
CA ASP A 40 10.38 -12.00 -10.51
C ASP A 40 10.05 -12.17 -12.00
N GLN A 41 8.84 -12.65 -12.31
CA GLN A 41 8.47 -13.15 -13.64
C GLN A 41 7.38 -12.32 -14.33
N GLY A 42 6.79 -11.35 -13.62
CA GLY A 42 5.67 -10.54 -14.11
C GLY A 42 4.32 -11.25 -14.06
N VAL A 43 3.25 -10.47 -14.25
CA VAL A 43 1.84 -10.93 -14.11
C VAL A 43 1.45 -11.95 -15.18
N ASP A 44 2.08 -11.91 -16.36
CA ASP A 44 1.77 -12.85 -17.45
C ASP A 44 2.20 -14.30 -17.14
N SER A 45 3.01 -14.51 -16.10
CA SER A 45 3.38 -15.85 -15.63
C SER A 45 2.27 -16.55 -14.83
N LEU A 46 1.20 -15.83 -14.46
CA LEU A 46 0.15 -16.34 -13.58
C LEU A 46 -0.86 -17.22 -14.33
N SER A 47 -1.21 -18.35 -13.71
CA SER A 47 -2.40 -19.11 -14.09
C SER A 47 -3.69 -18.33 -13.78
N PRO A 48 -4.84 -18.67 -14.40
CA PRO A 48 -6.12 -18.01 -14.12
C PRO A 48 -6.50 -17.99 -12.63
N ASN A 49 -6.22 -19.07 -11.89
CA ASN A 49 -6.50 -19.14 -10.46
C ASN A 49 -5.58 -18.23 -9.65
N GLN A 50 -4.29 -18.16 -10.01
CA GLN A 50 -3.36 -17.25 -9.34
C GLN A 50 -3.70 -15.78 -9.63
N ARG A 51 -4.22 -15.50 -10.83
CA ARG A 51 -4.65 -14.16 -11.22
C ARG A 51 -5.78 -13.64 -10.34
N TYR A 52 -6.67 -14.50 -9.86
CA TYR A 52 -7.69 -14.13 -8.88
C TYR A 52 -7.11 -13.61 -7.56
N TYR A 53 -6.08 -14.30 -7.02
CA TYR A 53 -5.38 -13.85 -5.81
C TYR A 53 -4.65 -12.53 -6.06
N PHE A 54 -3.97 -12.43 -7.20
CA PHE A 54 -3.27 -11.23 -7.60
C PHE A 54 -4.23 -10.03 -7.71
N ASP A 55 -5.32 -10.16 -8.45
CA ASP A 55 -6.25 -9.05 -8.67
C ASP A 55 -6.99 -8.61 -7.40
N ARG A 56 -7.24 -9.53 -6.45
CA ARG A 56 -7.92 -9.18 -5.19
C ARG A 56 -7.02 -8.61 -4.11
N ALA A 57 -5.83 -9.19 -3.89
CA ALA A 57 -5.00 -8.83 -2.72
C ALA A 57 -3.67 -8.15 -3.08
N ILE A 58 -3.09 -8.42 -4.24
CA ILE A 58 -1.75 -7.90 -4.58
C ILE A 58 -1.85 -6.63 -5.40
N ARG A 59 -2.69 -6.63 -6.45
CA ARG A 59 -2.88 -5.48 -7.33
C ARG A 59 -3.22 -4.21 -6.55
N PRO A 60 -4.15 -4.19 -5.56
CA PRO A 60 -4.47 -2.97 -4.81
C PRO A 60 -3.28 -2.33 -4.08
N LEU A 61 -2.28 -3.13 -3.68
CA LEU A 61 -1.09 -2.65 -2.99
C LEU A 61 -0.10 -1.95 -3.93
N ILE A 62 -0.10 -2.33 -5.21
CA ILE A 62 0.89 -1.87 -6.20
C ILE A 62 0.25 -1.11 -7.36
N GLU A 63 -1.05 -0.91 -7.29
CA GLU A 63 -1.89 -0.20 -8.24
C GLU A 63 -3.19 0.21 -7.55
N ASN A 64 -3.49 1.52 -7.55
CA ASN A 64 -4.67 2.09 -6.87
C ASN A 64 -4.62 1.99 -5.33
N LEU A 65 -3.43 2.12 -4.73
CA LEU A 65 -3.36 2.34 -3.28
C LEU A 65 -4.05 3.67 -2.95
N HIS A 66 -4.82 3.72 -1.87
CA HIS A 66 -5.48 4.94 -1.41
C HIS A 66 -4.80 5.46 -0.15
N CYS A 67 -4.85 6.78 0.03
CA CYS A 67 -4.38 7.46 1.22
C CYS A 67 -5.05 6.87 2.46
N THR A 68 -4.28 6.55 3.49
CA THR A 68 -4.82 6.07 4.77
C THR A 68 -5.45 7.20 5.59
N GLY A 69 -5.18 8.46 5.22
CA GLY A 69 -5.74 9.64 5.83
C GLY A 69 -5.08 10.04 7.16
N PHE A 70 -4.89 11.34 7.34
CA PHE A 70 -4.43 11.88 8.62
C PHE A 70 -5.64 12.06 9.56
N HIS A 71 -5.76 11.17 10.54
CA HIS A 71 -6.87 11.14 11.47
C HIS A 71 -6.62 12.09 12.65
N THR A 72 -7.42 13.15 12.74
CA THR A 72 -7.48 14.07 13.88
C THR A 72 -8.92 14.55 14.02
N GLU A 73 -9.34 14.88 15.25
CA GLU A 73 -10.72 15.27 15.53
C GLU A 73 -11.16 16.42 14.61
N GLY A 74 -12.21 16.17 13.80
CA GLY A 74 -12.79 17.16 12.88
C GLY A 74 -12.25 17.13 11.44
N LEU A 75 -11.28 16.27 11.11
CA LEU A 75 -10.86 16.03 9.74
C LEU A 75 -11.52 14.74 9.21
N GLY A 76 -12.24 14.86 8.10
CA GLY A 76 -12.93 13.73 7.47
C GLY A 76 -11.97 12.68 6.89
N GLU A 77 -12.50 11.50 6.58
CA GLU A 77 -11.74 10.41 5.98
C GLU A 77 -11.16 10.83 4.62
N CYS A 78 -9.85 10.59 4.42
CA CYS A 78 -9.22 10.77 3.12
C CYS A 78 -9.22 9.43 2.40
N ASN A 79 -9.74 9.42 1.17
CA ASN A 79 -9.68 8.26 0.27
C ASN A 79 -9.13 8.70 -1.10
N ALA A 80 -8.12 9.56 -1.10
CA ALA A 80 -7.48 10.00 -2.33
C ALA A 80 -6.57 8.90 -2.88
N PRO A 81 -6.63 8.56 -4.18
CA PRO A 81 -5.69 7.60 -4.77
C PRO A 81 -4.26 8.16 -4.71
N LEU A 82 -3.32 7.29 -4.33
CA LEU A 82 -1.90 7.60 -4.34
C LEU A 82 -1.31 7.33 -5.73
N PRO A 83 -0.41 8.19 -6.24
CA PRO A 83 0.23 7.96 -7.52
C PRO A 83 1.02 6.64 -7.52
N ASN A 84 0.73 5.78 -8.50
CA ASN A 84 1.39 4.48 -8.63
C ASN A 84 2.92 4.61 -8.66
N GLU A 85 3.44 5.66 -9.29
CA GLU A 85 4.88 5.94 -9.44
C GLU A 85 5.60 6.15 -8.10
N GLN A 86 4.87 6.53 -7.05
CA GLN A 86 5.42 6.87 -5.72
C GLN A 86 5.17 5.77 -4.68
N LEU A 87 4.53 4.66 -5.03
CA LEU A 87 4.17 3.61 -4.07
C LEU A 87 5.37 3.02 -3.33
N HIS A 88 6.50 2.85 -4.01
CA HIS A 88 7.74 2.42 -3.37
C HIS A 88 8.13 3.39 -2.24
N ASP A 89 8.16 4.69 -2.54
CA ASP A 89 8.58 5.71 -1.57
C ASP A 89 7.61 5.80 -0.40
N TYR A 90 6.31 5.62 -0.64
CA TYR A 90 5.31 5.57 0.42
C TYR A 90 5.52 4.39 1.37
N TYR A 91 5.85 3.20 0.86
CA TYR A 91 6.18 2.05 1.70
C TYR A 91 7.52 2.23 2.42
N ALA A 92 8.56 2.67 1.70
CA ALA A 92 9.92 2.81 2.24
C ALA A 92 10.05 3.87 3.35
N ASN A 93 9.15 4.87 3.37
CA ASN A 93 9.17 5.94 4.37
C ASN A 93 8.04 5.85 5.41
N ASP A 94 7.24 4.78 5.40
CA ASP A 94 6.03 4.65 6.23
C ASP A 94 5.08 5.86 6.09
N GLU A 95 5.00 6.42 4.88
CA GLU A 95 4.19 7.60 4.58
C GLU A 95 3.05 7.25 3.64
N THR A 96 2.03 6.53 4.09
CA THR A 96 0.84 6.27 3.24
C THR A 96 -0.15 7.46 3.19
N LEU A 97 0.37 8.69 3.26
CA LEU A 97 -0.41 9.92 3.26
C LEU A 97 -0.25 10.66 1.93
N CYS A 98 -1.38 11.10 1.36
CA CYS A 98 -1.35 12.00 0.21
C CYS A 98 -0.80 13.38 0.61
N VAL A 99 -0.36 14.17 -0.37
CA VAL A 99 0.20 15.52 -0.17
C VAL A 99 -0.68 16.39 0.74
N ASN A 100 -2.00 16.34 0.58
CA ASN A 100 -2.92 17.12 1.40
C ASN A 100 -2.93 16.65 2.88
N CYS A 101 -2.90 15.34 3.12
CA CYS A 101 -2.80 14.79 4.47
C CYS A 101 -1.44 15.06 5.11
N CYS A 102 -0.34 14.99 4.35
CA CYS A 102 0.99 15.41 4.83
C CYS A 102 1.00 16.89 5.24
N GLN A 103 0.49 17.78 4.39
CA GLN A 103 0.39 19.21 4.72
C GLN A 103 -0.47 19.46 5.97
N THR A 104 -1.58 18.75 6.09
CA THR A 104 -2.49 18.87 7.25
C THR A 104 -1.80 18.41 8.54
N ARG A 105 -1.10 17.26 8.50
CA ARG A 105 -0.27 16.74 9.60
C ARG A 105 0.77 17.76 10.03
N ASP A 106 1.49 18.33 9.07
CA ASP A 106 2.59 19.25 9.34
C ASP A 106 2.08 20.58 9.93
N GLN A 107 0.96 21.10 9.43
CA GLN A 107 0.28 22.26 10.01
C GLN A 107 -0.19 21.99 11.44
N TYR A 108 -0.78 20.82 11.69
CA TYR A 108 -1.21 20.42 13.03
C TYR A 108 -0.02 20.37 14.00
N ARG A 109 1.07 19.68 13.62
CA ARG A 109 2.32 19.62 14.41
C ARG A 109 2.89 21.00 14.70
N TYR A 110 2.94 21.87 13.70
CA TYR A 110 3.42 23.25 13.88
C TYR A 110 2.57 24.03 14.89
N ARG A 111 1.24 23.94 14.81
CA ARG A 111 0.34 24.61 15.77
C ARG A 111 0.54 24.10 17.20
N MET A 112 0.69 22.79 17.39
CA MET A 112 0.95 22.22 18.71
C MET A 112 2.27 22.71 19.30
N SER A 113 3.33 22.79 18.49
CA SER A 113 4.64 23.31 18.93
C SER A 113 4.67 24.81 19.29
N LYS A 114 3.63 25.56 18.93
CA LYS A 114 3.48 26.99 19.25
C LYS A 114 2.60 27.25 20.47
N ASN A 115 1.93 26.21 20.98
CA ASN A 115 1.08 26.27 22.15
C ASN A 115 1.75 25.68 23.40
N GLU A 116 3.03 25.27 23.30
CA GLU A 116 3.95 24.91 24.39
C GLU A 116 4.93 26.06 24.66
#